data_AF-A0AAV3U802-F1
#
_entry.id   AF-A0AAV3U802-F1
#
_cell.length_a   1.000
_cell.length_b   1.000
_cell.length_c   1.000
_cell.angle_alpha   90.00
_cell.angle_beta   90.00
_cell.angle_gamma   90.00
#
_symmetry.space_group_name_H-M   'P 1'
#
loop_
_entity.id
_entity.type
_entity.pdbx_description
1 polymer ?
#
loop_
_entity_poly.entity_id
_entity_poly.type
_entity_poly.pdbx_seq_one_letter_code
_entity_poly.pdbx_strand_id
1 'polypeptide(L)'
;MYAEQLKASTRQCHDSVEQQFTRRLFSPKLTADDYASQLTTIRNIYALFCDFDFSAQLKPFAATIPTRLALLNKDLIHLPSPNESQSPAFAANNLTSLDHRVGGLYVLLGSAIGGKIIAKRLQQHAWVDADKHLNFFKFEHHDIAREWNSFKVSLDEHIEVHRADLATVTAGAKMTFGLFAQ
;
A
#
# COMPACT_ATOMS: atom_id res chain seq x y z
N MET A 1 4.94 -14.41 -17.46
CA MET A 1 4.11 -13.77 -16.42
C MET A 1 4.60 -12.36 -16.18
N TYR A 2 3.72 -11.37 -16.36
CA TYR A 2 4.05 -9.95 -16.21
C TYR A 2 4.25 -9.56 -14.75
N ALA A 3 3.51 -10.17 -13.83
CA ALA A 3 3.67 -9.98 -12.39
C ALA A 3 5.12 -10.27 -11.91
N GLU A 4 5.77 -11.31 -12.43
CA GLU A 4 7.18 -11.61 -12.11
C GLU A 4 8.15 -10.58 -12.74
N GLN A 5 7.82 -10.03 -13.91
CA GLN A 5 8.59 -8.96 -14.53
C GLN A 5 8.47 -7.66 -13.72
N LEU A 6 7.27 -7.32 -13.23
CA LEU A 6 7.07 -6.20 -12.30
C LEU A 6 7.92 -6.40 -11.04
N LYS A 7 7.82 -7.58 -10.40
CA LYS A 7 8.59 -7.91 -9.20
C LYS A 7 10.10 -7.71 -9.40
N ALA A 8 10.64 -8.21 -10.51
CA ALA A 8 12.05 -8.01 -10.85
C ALA A 8 12.38 -6.52 -11.05
N SER A 9 11.52 -5.81 -11.79
CA SER A 9 11.72 -4.40 -12.16
C SER A 9 11.54 -3.41 -11.01
N THR A 10 10.83 -3.81 -9.94
CA THR A 10 10.58 -2.98 -8.76
C THR A 10 11.35 -3.45 -7.52
N ARG A 11 12.22 -4.46 -7.65
CA ARG A 11 12.92 -5.07 -6.50
C ARG A 11 13.68 -4.04 -5.66
N GLN A 12 14.48 -3.17 -6.30
CA GLN A 12 15.23 -2.14 -5.57
C GLN A 12 14.31 -1.13 -4.86
N CYS A 13 13.19 -0.77 -5.47
CA CYS A 13 12.20 0.12 -4.85
C CYS A 13 11.56 -0.54 -3.62
N HIS A 14 11.17 -1.81 -3.74
CA HIS A 14 10.65 -2.61 -2.64
C HIS A 14 11.66 -2.70 -1.49
N ASP A 15 12.89 -3.14 -1.78
CA ASP A 15 13.94 -3.34 -0.76
C ASP A 15 14.25 -2.03 -0.02
N SER A 16 14.30 -0.91 -0.74
CA SER A 16 14.50 0.43 -0.15
C SER A 16 13.34 0.81 0.78
N VAL A 17 12.09 0.66 0.34
CA VAL A 17 10.92 0.99 1.16
C VAL A 17 10.85 0.07 2.38
N GLU A 18 11.06 -1.23 2.22
CA GLU A 18 11.05 -2.21 3.32
C GLU A 18 12.12 -1.87 4.38
N GLN A 19 13.33 -1.51 3.95
CA GLN A 19 14.40 -1.11 4.86
C GLN A 19 14.04 0.15 5.66
N GLN A 20 13.51 1.18 4.98
CA GLN A 20 13.10 2.42 5.64
C GLN A 20 11.94 2.19 6.60
N PHE A 21 10.92 1.45 6.16
CA PHE A 21 9.73 1.13 6.93
C PHE A 21 10.07 0.34 8.19
N THR A 22 10.92 -0.69 8.05
CA THR A 22 11.44 -1.48 9.16
C THR A 22 12.24 -0.61 10.13
N ARG A 23 13.14 0.24 9.63
CA ARG A 23 13.94 1.15 10.47
C ARG A 23 13.08 2.10 11.28
N ARG A 24 11.99 2.61 10.70
CA ARG A 24 11.06 3.53 11.36
C ARG A 24 10.13 2.79 12.33
N LEU A 25 9.31 1.86 11.83
CA LEU A 25 8.27 1.20 12.64
C LEU A 25 8.78 0.16 13.64
N PHE A 26 9.96 -0.43 13.43
CA PHE A 26 10.52 -1.38 14.39
C PHE A 26 11.58 -0.73 15.28
N SER A 27 11.71 0.60 15.22
CA SER A 27 12.53 1.35 16.16
C SER A 27 11.97 1.18 17.57
N PRO A 28 12.77 0.80 18.59
CA PRO A 28 12.31 0.76 19.97
C PRO A 28 11.93 2.14 20.51
N LYS A 29 12.29 3.22 19.80
CA LYS A 29 11.97 4.61 20.11
C LYS A 29 10.77 5.15 19.32
N LEU A 30 10.03 4.30 18.58
CA LEU A 30 8.85 4.73 17.84
C LEU A 30 7.84 5.40 18.78
N THR A 31 7.47 6.64 18.46
CA THR A 31 6.45 7.40 19.17
C THR A 31 5.08 7.28 18.48
N ALA A 32 4.02 7.68 19.18
CA ALA A 32 2.69 7.77 18.59
C ALA A 32 2.62 8.78 17.43
N ASP A 33 3.37 9.89 17.51
CA ASP A 33 3.46 10.89 16.45
C ASP A 33 4.16 10.36 15.19
N ASP A 34 5.26 9.62 15.37
CA ASP A 34 5.97 8.96 14.27
C ASP A 34 5.04 7.98 13.55
N TYR A 35 4.29 7.18 14.33
CA TYR A 35 3.33 6.22 13.79
C TYR A 35 2.16 6.89 13.07
N ALA A 36 1.57 7.93 13.67
CA ALA A 36 0.50 8.71 13.06
C ALA A 36 0.95 9.31 11.72
N SER A 37 2.17 9.84 11.67
CA SER A 37 2.77 10.38 10.44
C SER A 37 2.88 9.30 9.36
N GLN A 38 3.31 8.08 9.72
CA GLN A 38 3.37 6.97 8.75
C GLN A 38 1.99 6.53 8.28
N LEU A 39 1.02 6.38 9.19
CA LEU A 39 -0.35 6.00 8.81
C LEU A 39 -0.99 7.06 7.91
N THR A 40 -0.73 8.35 8.14
CA THR A 40 -1.21 9.42 7.25
C THR A 40 -0.60 9.33 5.86
N THR A 41 0.70 9.02 5.74
CA THR A 41 1.32 8.75 4.43
C THR A 41 0.63 7.59 3.72
N ILE A 42 0.44 6.45 4.40
CA ILE A 42 -0.24 5.28 3.83
C ILE A 42 -1.68 5.64 3.42
N ARG A 43 -2.41 6.37 4.28
CA ARG A 43 -3.79 6.83 4.02
C ARG A 43 -3.86 7.71 2.79
N ASN A 44 -2.93 8.65 2.63
CA ASN A 44 -2.84 9.50 1.45
C ASN A 44 -2.67 8.68 0.18
N ILE A 45 -1.80 7.67 0.21
CA ILE A 45 -1.59 6.80 -0.94
C ILE A 45 -2.87 6.04 -1.26
N TYR A 46 -3.50 5.37 -0.28
CA TYR A 46 -4.75 4.63 -0.50
C TYR A 46 -5.88 5.53 -1.05
N ALA A 47 -5.98 6.77 -0.58
CA ALA A 47 -6.96 7.73 -1.06
C ALA A 47 -6.81 8.04 -2.56
N LEU A 48 -5.59 7.99 -3.11
CA LEU A 48 -5.38 8.18 -4.55
C LEU A 48 -6.10 7.12 -5.39
N PHE A 49 -6.33 5.92 -4.85
CA PHE A 49 -6.89 4.77 -5.58
C PHE A 49 -8.36 4.49 -5.25
N CYS A 50 -8.91 5.08 -4.19
CA CYS A 50 -10.23 4.72 -3.64
C CYS A 50 -11.37 4.81 -4.66
N ASP A 51 -11.37 5.87 -5.47
CA ASP A 51 -12.47 6.16 -6.41
C ASP A 51 -12.08 5.90 -7.87
N PHE A 52 -10.98 5.17 -8.10
CA PHE A 52 -10.54 4.90 -9.45
C PHE A 52 -11.29 3.74 -10.09
N ASP A 53 -11.74 3.92 -11.33
CA ASP A 53 -12.44 2.89 -12.09
C ASP A 53 -11.43 1.91 -12.73
N PHE A 54 -11.25 0.79 -12.06
CA PHE A 54 -10.43 -0.31 -12.57
C PHE A 54 -11.22 -1.21 -13.52
N SER A 55 -10.51 -1.81 -14.48
CA SER A 55 -11.08 -2.83 -15.36
C SER A 55 -11.76 -3.96 -14.59
N ALA A 56 -12.75 -4.62 -15.20
CA ALA A 56 -13.56 -5.65 -14.56
C ALA A 56 -12.73 -6.78 -13.91
N GLN A 57 -11.59 -7.14 -14.51
CA GLN A 57 -10.68 -8.17 -13.98
C GLN A 57 -10.02 -7.77 -12.66
N LEU A 58 -9.76 -6.47 -12.47
CA LEU A 58 -9.03 -5.94 -11.30
C LEU A 58 -9.97 -5.36 -10.24
N LYS A 59 -11.21 -5.05 -10.63
CA LYS A 59 -12.23 -4.46 -9.75
C LYS A 59 -12.48 -5.23 -8.44
N PRO A 60 -12.53 -6.59 -8.42
CA PRO A 60 -12.71 -7.32 -7.17
C PRO A 60 -11.59 -7.07 -6.14
N PHE A 61 -10.36 -6.86 -6.60
CA PHE A 61 -9.21 -6.60 -5.73
C PHE A 61 -9.17 -5.13 -5.29
N ALA A 62 -9.46 -4.21 -6.21
CA ALA A 62 -9.56 -2.78 -5.93
C ALA A 62 -10.71 -2.45 -4.96
N ALA A 63 -11.76 -3.27 -4.90
CA ALA A 63 -12.89 -3.11 -3.97
C ALA A 63 -12.47 -3.15 -2.48
N THR A 64 -11.27 -3.66 -2.16
CA THR A 64 -10.73 -3.63 -0.80
C THR A 64 -10.12 -2.29 -0.39
N ILE A 65 -9.81 -1.42 -1.37
CA ILE A 65 -9.16 -0.12 -1.12
C ILE A 65 -10.01 0.80 -0.23
N PRO A 66 -11.33 1.01 -0.49
CA PRO A 66 -12.16 1.85 0.38
C PRO A 66 -12.24 1.32 1.82
N THR A 67 -12.32 -0.01 2.00
CA THR A 67 -12.32 -0.62 3.34
C THR A 67 -11.00 -0.38 4.07
N ARG A 68 -9.86 -0.59 3.40
CA ARG A 68 -8.53 -0.33 3.97
C ARG A 68 -8.33 1.15 4.34
N LEU A 69 -8.82 2.06 3.49
CA LEU A 69 -8.82 3.50 3.77
C LEU A 69 -9.66 3.83 5.01
N ALA A 70 -10.84 3.23 5.15
CA ALA A 70 -11.68 3.41 6.34
C ALA A 70 -10.99 2.91 7.63
N LEU A 71 -10.22 1.82 7.56
CA LEU A 71 -9.47 1.30 8.70
C LEU A 71 -8.29 2.20 9.09
N LEU A 72 -7.59 2.78 8.10
CA LEU A 72 -6.56 3.80 8.36
C LEU A 72 -7.17 5.02 9.05
N ASN A 73 -8.32 5.49 8.58
CA ASN A 73 -9.04 6.60 9.22
C ASN A 73 -9.46 6.24 10.65
N LYS A 74 -9.92 5.00 10.88
CA LYS A 74 -10.26 4.51 12.22
C LYS A 74 -9.06 4.52 13.16
N ASP A 75 -7.90 4.04 12.69
CA ASP A 75 -6.67 4.03 13.48
C ASP A 75 -6.19 5.45 13.82
N LEU A 76 -6.27 6.37 12.86
CA LEU A 76 -5.84 7.76 13.01
C LEU A 76 -6.67 8.58 14.01
N ILE A 77 -7.95 8.24 14.24
CA ILE A 77 -8.82 8.94 15.22
C ILE A 77 -8.25 8.88 16.65
N HIS A 78 -7.52 7.81 16.98
CA HIS A 78 -7.00 7.56 18.31
C HIS A 78 -5.54 7.99 18.49
N LEU A 79 -4.93 8.55 17.44
CA LEU A 79 -3.54 8.98 17.43
C LEU A 79 -3.45 10.51 17.49
N PRO A 80 -2.30 11.06 17.91
CA PRO A 80 -2.05 12.49 17.78
C PRO A 80 -2.30 12.95 16.35
N SER A 81 -2.89 14.13 16.19
CA SER A 81 -2.99 14.76 14.87
C SER A 81 -1.57 14.90 14.33
N PRO A 82 -1.24 14.24 13.20
CA PRO A 82 0.06 14.41 12.61
C PRO A 82 0.22 15.88 12.26
N ASN A 83 1.41 16.45 12.52
CA ASN A 83 1.80 17.67 11.83
C ASN A 83 1.54 17.43 10.34
N GLU A 84 0.85 18.36 9.66
CA GLU A 84 0.56 18.23 8.23
C GLU A 84 1.87 17.94 7.49
N SER A 85 2.14 16.66 7.24
CA SER A 85 3.25 16.26 6.40
C SER A 85 2.88 16.73 5.01
N GLN A 86 3.84 17.32 4.31
CA GLN A 86 3.64 17.79 2.94
C GLN A 86 3.02 16.64 2.15
N SER A 87 1.77 16.86 1.71
CA SER A 87 1.06 15.89 0.90
C SER A 87 1.95 15.54 -0.30
N PRO A 88 2.03 14.26 -0.73
CA PRO A 88 2.91 13.83 -1.80
C PRO A 88 2.36 14.28 -3.17
N ALA A 89 2.13 15.58 -3.34
CA ALA A 89 1.47 16.18 -4.49
C ALA A 89 2.22 15.88 -5.78
N PHE A 90 3.55 15.80 -5.73
CA PHE A 90 4.37 15.64 -6.93
C PHE A 90 4.22 14.26 -7.59
N ALA A 91 4.22 13.17 -6.82
CA ALA A 91 4.09 11.82 -7.38
C ALA A 91 2.62 11.41 -7.59
N ALA A 92 1.68 11.95 -6.81
CA ALA A 92 0.25 11.77 -7.04
C ALA A 92 -0.20 12.32 -8.40
N ASN A 93 0.35 13.46 -8.83
CA ASN A 93 0.03 14.09 -10.11
C ASN A 93 0.46 13.28 -11.35
N ASN A 94 1.28 12.23 -11.17
CA ASN A 94 1.81 11.42 -12.28
C ASN A 94 1.11 10.05 -12.43
N LEU A 95 0.22 9.66 -11.50
CA LEU A 95 -0.62 8.46 -11.62
C LEU A 95 -1.87 8.73 -12.47
N THR A 96 -1.65 9.13 -13.72
CA THR A 96 -2.68 9.72 -14.60
C THR A 96 -3.46 8.72 -15.46
N SER A 97 -2.94 7.50 -15.64
CA SER A 97 -3.54 6.50 -16.53
C SER A 97 -3.99 5.24 -15.77
N LEU A 98 -4.83 4.43 -16.42
CA LEU A 98 -5.21 3.10 -15.93
C LEU A 98 -3.96 2.26 -15.67
N ASP A 99 -3.06 2.15 -16.64
CA ASP A 99 -1.83 1.35 -16.52
C ASP A 99 -0.96 1.79 -15.34
N HIS A 100 -0.79 3.10 -15.12
CA HIS A 100 -0.09 3.60 -13.93
C HIS A 100 -0.75 3.11 -12.63
N ARG A 101 -2.07 3.12 -12.58
CA ARG A 101 -2.83 2.74 -11.39
C ARG A 101 -2.92 1.24 -11.19
N VAL A 102 -2.86 0.45 -12.26
CA VAL A 102 -2.67 -1.00 -12.19
C VAL A 102 -1.33 -1.32 -11.53
N GLY A 103 -0.27 -0.62 -11.93
CA GLY A 103 1.04 -0.71 -11.29
C GLY A 103 1.01 -0.34 -9.80
N GLY A 104 0.29 0.72 -9.45
CA GLY A 104 0.11 1.11 -8.05
C GLY A 104 -0.71 0.12 -7.23
N LEU A 105 -1.77 -0.44 -7.81
CA LEU A 105 -2.60 -1.46 -7.17
C LEU A 105 -1.77 -2.72 -6.84
N TYR A 106 -0.85 -3.12 -7.73
CA TYR A 106 0.12 -4.17 -7.47
C TYR A 106 0.94 -3.90 -6.19
N VAL A 107 1.40 -2.67 -6.00
CA VAL A 107 2.17 -2.28 -4.80
C VAL A 107 1.30 -2.34 -3.54
N LEU A 108 0.08 -1.79 -3.58
CA LEU A 108 -0.80 -1.73 -2.40
C LEU A 108 -1.19 -3.11 -1.91
N LEU A 109 -1.57 -4.01 -2.83
CA LEU A 109 -1.98 -5.37 -2.50
C LEU A 109 -0.79 -6.21 -2.05
N GLY A 110 0.37 -6.10 -2.72
CA GLY A 110 1.58 -6.84 -2.35
C GLY A 110 2.12 -6.42 -0.98
N SER A 111 2.09 -5.13 -0.66
CA SER A 111 2.60 -4.61 0.62
C SER A 111 1.74 -5.03 1.82
N ALA A 112 0.48 -5.42 1.60
CA ALA A 112 -0.42 -5.83 2.67
C ALA A 112 -0.05 -7.19 3.31
N ILE A 113 0.75 -8.02 2.63
CA ILE A 113 1.11 -9.37 3.09
C ILE A 113 1.89 -9.34 4.40
N GLY A 114 2.74 -8.32 4.60
CA GLY A 114 3.53 -8.14 5.82
C GLY A 114 2.76 -7.62 7.04
N GLY A 115 1.46 -7.32 6.90
CA GLY A 115 0.67 -6.62 7.91
C GLY A 115 0.67 -7.29 9.29
N LYS A 116 0.53 -8.62 9.34
CA LYS A 116 0.54 -9.38 10.61
C LYS A 116 1.85 -9.25 11.37
N ILE A 117 2.99 -9.23 10.65
CA ILE A 117 4.32 -9.08 11.25
C ILE A 117 4.46 -7.67 11.83
N ILE A 118 4.03 -6.65 11.07
CA ILE A 118 4.06 -5.26 11.50
C ILE A 118 3.20 -5.07 12.76
N ALA A 119 1.95 -5.56 12.75
CA ALA A 119 1.05 -5.48 13.90
C ALA A 119 1.67 -6.11 15.16
N LYS A 120 2.25 -7.31 15.04
CA LYS A 120 2.91 -7.99 16.17
C LYS A 120 4.09 -7.20 16.74
N ARG A 121 4.86 -6.52 15.88
CA ARG A 121 5.98 -5.68 16.32
C ARG A 121 5.50 -4.40 17.00
N LEU A 122 4.49 -3.74 16.46
CA LEU A 122 3.93 -2.52 17.03
C LEU A 122 3.36 -2.74 18.45
N GLN A 123 2.77 -3.91 18.72
CA GLN A 123 2.28 -4.29 20.05
C GLN A 123 3.34 -4.31 21.16
N GLN A 124 4.64 -4.23 20.81
CA GLN A 124 5.72 -4.14 21.79
C GLN A 124 5.81 -2.75 22.44
N HIS A 125 5.16 -1.73 21.87
CA HIS A 125 5.14 -0.38 22.41
C HIS A 125 3.98 -0.17 23.40
N ALA A 126 4.27 0.35 24.59
CA ALA A 126 3.28 0.50 25.66
C ALA A 126 2.10 1.44 25.33
N TRP A 127 2.28 2.35 24.37
CA TRP A 127 1.21 3.26 23.92
C TRP A 127 0.27 2.62 22.88
N VAL A 128 0.61 1.44 22.34
CA VAL A 128 -0.18 0.78 21.30
C VAL A 128 -1.33 -0.01 21.92
N ASP A 129 -2.56 0.40 21.61
CA ASP A 129 -3.77 -0.38 21.82
C ASP A 129 -4.13 -1.09 20.51
N ALA A 130 -4.11 -2.42 20.52
CA ALA A 130 -4.26 -3.23 19.31
C ALA A 130 -5.65 -3.15 18.66
N ASP A 131 -6.68 -2.72 19.39
CA ASP A 131 -8.05 -2.61 18.86
C ASP A 131 -8.35 -1.18 18.37
N LYS A 132 -7.53 -0.21 18.79
CA LYS A 132 -7.63 1.19 18.36
C LYS A 132 -6.64 1.59 17.29
N HIS A 133 -5.42 1.06 17.30
CA HIS A 133 -4.32 1.60 16.50
C HIS A 133 -3.85 0.68 15.37
N LEU A 134 -4.32 -0.58 15.34
CA LEU A 134 -3.80 -1.61 14.43
C LEU A 134 -4.88 -2.21 13.51
N ASN A 135 -6.03 -1.58 13.35
CA ASN A 135 -7.13 -2.09 12.53
C ASN A 135 -6.69 -2.30 11.08
N PHE A 136 -5.87 -1.40 10.52
CA PHE A 136 -5.35 -1.52 9.16
C PHE A 136 -4.39 -2.72 8.99
N PHE A 137 -3.44 -2.90 9.91
CA PHE A 137 -2.45 -3.99 9.82
C PHE A 137 -3.01 -5.36 10.23
N LYS A 138 -4.02 -5.38 11.09
CA LYS A 138 -4.80 -6.58 11.46
C LYS A 138 -5.93 -6.87 10.47
N PHE A 139 -6.04 -6.12 9.38
CA PHE A 139 -7.05 -6.36 8.37
C PHE A 139 -6.79 -7.69 7.66
N GLU A 140 -7.56 -8.69 8.05
CA GLU A 140 -7.51 -10.03 7.47
C GLU A 140 -8.69 -10.21 6.51
N HIS A 141 -8.40 -10.29 5.21
CA HIS A 141 -9.29 -10.91 4.22
C HIS A 141 -8.73 -12.29 3.90
N HIS A 142 -9.51 -13.35 4.18
CA HIS A 142 -9.24 -14.73 3.80
C HIS A 142 -7.73 -15.11 3.81
N ASP A 143 -7.32 -16.04 2.96
CA ASP A 143 -5.92 -16.37 2.73
C ASP A 143 -5.31 -15.27 1.85
N ILE A 144 -4.69 -14.25 2.46
CA ILE A 144 -4.08 -13.11 1.76
C ILE A 144 -3.03 -13.53 0.72
N ALA A 145 -2.36 -14.67 0.94
CA ALA A 145 -1.39 -15.21 -0.02
C ALA A 145 -2.10 -15.78 -1.24
N ARG A 146 -3.24 -16.46 -1.03
CA ARG A 146 -4.11 -16.90 -2.12
C ARG A 146 -4.69 -15.72 -2.90
N GLU A 147 -5.21 -14.70 -2.22
CA GLU A 147 -5.75 -13.50 -2.89
C GLU A 147 -4.68 -12.79 -3.71
N TRP A 148 -3.46 -12.67 -3.17
CA TRP A 148 -2.32 -12.12 -3.91
C TRP A 148 -1.98 -12.95 -5.16
N ASN A 149 -1.98 -14.28 -5.06
CA ASN A 149 -1.75 -15.13 -6.21
C ASN A 149 -2.86 -14.99 -7.27
N SER A 150 -4.12 -14.91 -6.86
CA SER A 150 -5.25 -14.64 -7.76
C SER A 150 -5.11 -13.29 -8.44
N PHE A 151 -4.71 -12.25 -7.70
CA PHE A 151 -4.48 -10.92 -8.26
C PHE A 151 -3.39 -10.94 -9.33
N LYS A 152 -2.27 -11.63 -9.09
CA LYS A 152 -1.19 -11.73 -10.10
C LYS A 152 -1.66 -12.37 -11.41
N VAL A 153 -2.55 -13.37 -11.32
CA VAL A 153 -3.15 -13.99 -12.51
C VAL A 153 -4.03 -12.98 -13.25
N SER A 154 -4.93 -12.28 -12.54
CA SER A 154 -5.79 -11.26 -13.15
C SER A 154 -5.02 -10.05 -13.69
N LEU A 155 -3.87 -9.72 -13.10
CA LEU A 155 -2.94 -8.70 -13.60
C LEU A 155 -2.32 -9.14 -14.94
N ASP A 156 -1.84 -10.38 -15.01
CA ASP A 156 -1.29 -10.94 -16.24
C ASP A 156 -2.35 -10.96 -17.35
N GLU A 157 -3.56 -11.44 -17.04
CA GLU A 157 -4.70 -11.43 -17.97
C GLU A 157 -5.08 -10.01 -18.41
N HIS A 158 -5.10 -9.04 -17.49
CA HIS A 158 -5.39 -7.64 -17.82
C HIS A 158 -4.39 -7.10 -18.85
N ILE A 159 -3.09 -7.33 -18.63
CA ILE A 159 -2.04 -6.83 -19.53
C ILE A 159 -2.16 -7.49 -20.91
N GLU A 160 -2.47 -8.78 -20.98
CA GLU A 160 -2.63 -9.48 -22.26
C GLU A 160 -3.87 -9.02 -23.04
N VAL A 161 -5.03 -8.97 -22.37
CA VAL A 161 -6.33 -8.66 -23.00
C VAL A 161 -6.40 -7.22 -23.45
N HIS A 162 -5.96 -6.29 -22.60
CA HIS A 162 -6.06 -4.85 -22.87
C HIS A 162 -4.82 -4.28 -23.58
N ARG A 163 -3.81 -5.12 -23.85
CA ARG A 163 -2.51 -4.69 -24.41
C ARG A 163 -1.91 -3.54 -23.60
N ALA A 164 -2.04 -3.60 -22.28
CA ALA A 164 -1.53 -2.57 -21.38
C ALA A 164 -0.02 -2.43 -21.57
N ASP A 165 0.48 -1.19 -21.52
CA ASP A 165 1.90 -0.94 -21.66
C ASP A 165 2.63 -1.31 -20.36
N LEU A 166 3.35 -2.43 -20.40
CA LEU A 166 4.13 -2.93 -19.26
C LEU A 166 5.11 -1.89 -18.71
N ALA A 167 5.66 -1.02 -19.58
CA ALA A 167 6.57 0.03 -19.14
C ALA A 167 5.82 1.08 -18.29
N THR A 168 4.63 1.49 -18.73
CA THR A 168 3.74 2.41 -17.99
C THR A 168 3.24 1.78 -16.68
N VAL A 169 2.86 0.50 -16.70
CA VAL A 169 2.49 -0.25 -15.48
C VAL A 169 3.67 -0.28 -14.49
N THR A 170 4.87 -0.60 -14.97
CA THR A 170 6.08 -0.62 -14.15
C THR A 170 6.41 0.76 -13.60
N ALA A 171 6.25 1.82 -14.40
CA ALA A 171 6.45 3.19 -13.97
C ALA A 171 5.47 3.55 -12.84
N GLY A 172 4.19 3.19 -12.96
CA GLY A 172 3.17 3.41 -11.93
C GLY A 172 3.49 2.71 -10.61
N ALA A 173 3.98 1.47 -10.68
CA ALA A 173 4.46 0.75 -9.49
C ALA A 173 5.64 1.47 -8.82
N LYS A 174 6.64 1.90 -9.60
CA LYS A 174 7.81 2.65 -9.07
C LYS A 174 7.40 3.99 -8.46
N MET A 175 6.50 4.73 -9.11
CA MET A 175 5.95 5.98 -8.57
C MET A 175 5.25 5.72 -7.24
N THR A 176 4.47 4.64 -7.15
CA THR A 176 3.75 4.28 -5.92
C THR A 176 4.71 3.91 -4.79
N PHE A 177 5.78 3.14 -5.05
CA PHE A 177 6.84 2.93 -4.06
C PHE A 177 7.50 4.25 -3.61
N GLY A 178 7.71 5.19 -4.54
CA GLY A 178 8.25 6.52 -4.23
C GLY A 178 7.38 7.36 -3.30
N LEU A 179 6.07 7.07 -3.22
CA LEU A 179 5.17 7.71 -2.25
C LEU A 179 5.42 7.22 -0.81
N PHE A 180 5.88 5.98 -0.63
CA PHE A 180 6.20 5.43 0.69
C PHE A 180 7.56 5.87 1.24
N ALA A 181 8.47 6.30 0.37
CA ALA A 181 9.87 6.64 0.72
C ALA A 181 10.05 8.06 1.27
N GLN A 182 8.97 8.74 1.63
CA GLN A 182 8.96 10.13 2.13
C GLN A 182 9.07 10.14 3.67
#